data_AF-A0A958JW66-F1
#
_entry.id   AF-A0A958JW66-F1
#
_cell.length_a   1.000
_cell.length_b   1.000
_cell.length_c   1.000
_cell.angle_alpha   90.00
_cell.angle_beta   90.00
_cell.angle_gamma   90.00
#
_symmetry.space_group_name_H-M   'P 1'
#
loop_
_entity.id
_entity.type
_entity.pdbx_description
1 polymer ?
#
loop_
_entity_poly.entity_id
_entity_poly.type
_entity_poly.pdbx_seq_one_letter_code
_entity_poly.pdbx_strand_id
1 'polypeptide(L)'
;MNASQLIPALFVAAITLYVIVYLGRSILNPLFGFLLVKVGSGEKRRVQKKLQLLEEADRALDAGNYDGALLILRRAFHLDLIRKDLELISRVGALHLSILNKILLIAELTSIRLTHLPILEELLSARIQLMKQWNEARLLFEQTKKKRDEKGAPLPDWASKEYKSKQDDVSDKLKTNRSSIEQQVEKLFTELSKSSQTQSSDVTYH
;
A
#
# COMPACT_ATOMS: atom_id res chain seq x y z
N MET A 1 20.53 42.54 50.39
CA MET A 1 20.66 41.08 50.17
C MET A 1 22.14 40.77 50.01
N ASN A 2 22.68 39.87 50.82
CA ASN A 2 24.11 39.56 50.81
C ASN A 2 24.46 38.75 49.56
N ALA A 3 25.59 39.08 48.91
CA ALA A 3 26.06 38.39 47.70
C ALA A 3 26.21 36.87 47.90
N SER A 4 26.43 36.43 49.14
CA SER A 4 26.47 35.02 49.54
C SER A 4 25.15 34.26 49.37
N GLN A 5 24.00 34.95 49.32
CA GLN A 5 22.68 34.33 49.13
C GLN A 5 22.26 34.28 47.64
N LEU A 6 22.87 35.08 46.77
CA LEU A 6 22.53 35.12 45.33
C LEU A 6 23.09 33.92 44.55
N ILE A 7 24.29 33.47 44.90
CA ILE A 7 24.97 32.34 44.25
C ILE A 7 24.17 31.02 44.39
N PRO A 8 23.73 30.60 45.59
CA PRO A 8 22.93 29.37 45.72
C PRO A 8 21.55 29.49 45.05
N ALA A 9 20.93 30.68 45.06
CA ALA A 9 19.65 30.90 44.39
C ALA A 9 19.75 30.71 42.86
N LEU A 10 20.82 31.21 42.24
CA LEU A 10 21.09 31.00 40.81
C LEU A 10 21.32 29.53 40.48
N PHE A 11 22.04 28.81 41.35
CA PHE A 11 22.31 27.38 41.14
C PHE A 11 21.04 26.54 41.21
N VAL A 12 20.17 26.81 42.18
CA VAL A 12 18.86 26.16 42.29
C VAL A 12 18.01 26.49 41.06
N ALA A 13 17.96 27.75 40.62
CA ALA A 13 17.21 28.13 39.42
C ALA A 13 17.70 27.40 38.16
N ALA A 14 19.02 27.25 37.98
CA ALA A 14 19.61 26.54 36.85
C ALA A 14 19.27 25.03 36.88
N ILE A 15 19.36 24.38 38.04
CA ILE A 15 18.99 22.97 38.20
C ILE A 15 17.50 22.78 37.92
N THR A 16 16.65 23.65 38.46
CA THR A 16 15.20 23.57 38.26
C THR A 16 14.84 23.72 36.78
N LEU A 17 15.47 24.67 36.09
CA LEU A 17 15.28 24.86 34.65
C LEU A 17 15.74 23.62 33.86
N TYR A 18 16.88 23.03 34.21
CA TYR A 18 17.39 21.82 33.58
C TYR A 18 16.41 20.64 33.73
N VAL A 19 15.87 20.45 34.93
CA VAL A 19 14.87 19.41 35.22
C VAL A 19 13.58 19.65 34.41
N ILE A 20 13.10 20.89 34.32
CA ILE A 20 11.91 21.24 33.53
C ILE A 20 12.15 20.93 32.03
N VAL A 21 13.31 21.30 31.49
CA VAL A 21 13.65 21.01 30.07
C VAL A 21 13.77 19.50 29.84
N TYR A 22 14.37 18.76 30.77
CA TYR A 22 14.50 17.30 30.67
C TYR A 22 13.14 16.60 30.73
N LEU A 23 12.27 16.99 31.66
CA LEU A 23 10.90 16.47 31.76
C LEU A 23 10.07 16.84 30.53
N GLY A 24 10.17 18.08 30.06
CA GLY A 24 9.53 18.54 28.83
C GLY A 24 9.95 17.69 27.63
N ARG A 25 11.25 17.41 27.49
CA ARG A 25 11.77 16.54 26.42
C ARG A 25 11.28 15.09 26.56
N SER A 26 11.23 14.55 27.77
CA SER A 26 10.77 13.18 28.03
C SER A 26 9.27 13.00 27.73
N ILE A 27 8.45 14.00 28.04
CA ILE A 27 7.00 14.00 27.77
C ILE A 27 6.69 14.29 26.30
N LEU A 28 7.47 15.16 25.64
CA LEU A 28 7.25 15.52 24.24
C LEU A 28 7.80 14.47 23.25
N ASN A 29 8.87 13.74 23.59
CA ASN A 29 9.42 12.67 22.75
C ASN A 29 8.38 11.61 22.30
N PRO A 30 7.52 11.06 23.17
CA PRO A 30 6.49 10.10 22.76
C PRO A 30 5.41 10.74 21.87
N LEU A 31 5.10 12.03 22.06
CA LEU A 31 4.18 12.77 21.19
C LEU A 31 4.74 12.95 19.77
N PHE A 32 6.04 13.23 19.63
CA PHE A 32 6.71 13.30 18.32
C PHE A 32 6.91 11.92 17.68
N GLY A 33 7.20 10.88 18.47
CA GLY A 33 7.28 9.49 18.00
C GLY A 33 5.95 8.98 17.42
N PHE A 34 4.83 9.31 18.05
CA PHE A 34 3.50 8.90 17.58
C PHE A 34 3.08 9.57 16.26
N LEU A 35 3.53 10.80 16.00
CA LEU A 35 3.28 11.53 14.75
C LEU A 35 4.03 10.93 13.55
N LEU A 36 5.26 10.44 13.75
CA LEU A 36 6.06 9.81 12.68
C LEU A 36 5.58 8.38 12.32
N VAL A 37 5.00 7.64 13.27
CA VAL A 37 4.44 6.28 13.04
C VAL A 37 3.16 6.31 12.18
N LYS A 38 2.39 7.41 12.19
CA LYS A 38 1.13 7.52 11.44
C LYS A 38 1.28 7.44 9.92
N VAL A 39 2.45 7.72 9.35
CA VAL A 39 2.61 7.73 7.87
C VAL A 39 2.57 6.32 7.27
N GLY A 40 2.83 5.26 8.04
CA GLY A 40 2.68 3.86 7.59
C GLY A 40 1.33 3.21 7.94
N SER A 41 0.59 3.75 8.90
CA SER A 41 -0.68 3.16 9.35
C SER A 41 -1.81 3.33 8.33
N GLY A 42 -1.76 4.39 7.51
CA GLY A 42 -2.73 4.62 6.45
C GLY A 42 -2.69 3.56 5.35
N GLU A 43 -1.50 3.18 4.88
CA GLU A 43 -1.31 2.12 3.88
C GLU A 43 -1.80 0.78 4.43
N LYS A 44 -1.37 0.40 5.63
CA LYS A 44 -1.81 -0.83 6.31
C LYS A 44 -3.33 -0.88 6.46
N ARG A 45 -3.95 0.22 6.91
CA ARG A 45 -5.41 0.31 7.05
C ARG A 45 -6.14 0.16 5.71
N ARG A 46 -5.61 0.74 4.63
CA ARG A 46 -6.21 0.59 3.29
C ARG A 46 -6.13 -0.87 2.81
N VAL A 47 -4.99 -1.53 2.98
CA VAL A 47 -4.84 -2.95 2.63
C VAL A 47 -5.75 -3.82 3.51
N GLN A 48 -5.82 -3.55 4.82
CA GLN A 48 -6.72 -4.28 5.73
C GLN A 48 -8.18 -4.18 5.30
N LYS A 49 -8.64 -2.99 4.89
CA LYS A 49 -9.99 -2.83 4.34
C LYS A 49 -10.23 -3.69 3.10
N LYS A 50 -9.22 -3.86 2.24
CA LYS A 50 -9.32 -4.72 1.05
C LYS A 50 -9.36 -6.21 1.42
N LEU A 51 -8.62 -6.62 2.45
CA LEU A 51 -8.71 -7.98 3.01
C LEU A 51 -10.10 -8.24 3.61
N GLN A 52 -10.69 -7.27 4.30
CA GLN A 52 -12.08 -7.40 4.80
C GLN A 52 -13.09 -7.56 3.66
N LEU A 53 -12.92 -6.83 2.54
CA LEU A 53 -13.74 -7.05 1.35
C LEU A 53 -13.56 -8.47 0.80
N LEU A 54 -12.35 -9.03 0.84
CA LEU A 54 -12.13 -10.42 0.41
C LEU A 54 -12.90 -11.41 1.31
N GLU A 55 -12.88 -11.21 2.62
CA GLU A 55 -13.65 -12.02 3.59
C GLU A 55 -15.17 -11.85 3.41
N GLU A 56 -15.63 -10.65 3.05
CA GLU A 56 -17.03 -10.41 2.66
C GLU A 56 -17.40 -11.16 1.37
N ALA A 57 -16.51 -11.18 0.37
CA ALA A 57 -16.72 -11.95 -0.84
C ALA A 57 -16.80 -13.45 -0.55
N ASP A 58 -15.99 -13.96 0.38
CA ASP A 58 -16.04 -15.36 0.80
C ASP A 58 -17.37 -15.75 1.41
N ARG A 59 -17.89 -14.91 2.33
CA ARG A 59 -19.23 -15.13 2.88
C ARG A 59 -20.32 -15.10 1.81
N ALA A 60 -20.18 -14.26 0.78
CA ALA A 60 -21.11 -14.24 -0.33
C ALA A 60 -21.00 -15.50 -1.21
N LEU A 61 -19.80 -16.03 -1.41
CA LEU A 61 -19.56 -17.30 -2.13
C LEU A 61 -20.13 -18.49 -1.38
N ASP A 62 -19.89 -18.57 -0.07
CA ASP A 62 -20.42 -19.65 0.78
C ASP A 62 -21.97 -19.64 0.80
N ALA A 63 -22.58 -18.47 0.64
CA ALA A 63 -24.03 -18.30 0.51
C ALA A 63 -24.57 -18.54 -0.91
N GLY A 64 -23.73 -18.87 -1.89
CA GLY A 64 -24.10 -19.05 -3.29
C GLY A 64 -24.44 -17.75 -4.03
N ASN A 65 -24.18 -16.58 -3.44
CA ASN A 65 -24.44 -15.28 -4.05
C ASN A 65 -23.26 -14.84 -4.93
N TYR A 66 -23.14 -15.44 -6.11
CA TYR A 66 -22.02 -15.21 -7.02
C TYR A 66 -21.95 -13.77 -7.54
N ASP A 67 -23.08 -13.17 -7.93
CA ASP A 67 -23.11 -11.78 -8.42
C ASP A 67 -22.69 -10.78 -7.33
N GLY A 68 -23.16 -10.99 -6.10
CA GLY A 68 -22.75 -10.20 -4.94
C GLY A 68 -21.25 -10.35 -4.65
N ALA A 69 -20.73 -11.57 -4.70
CA ALA A 69 -19.30 -11.85 -4.54
C ALA A 69 -18.47 -11.11 -5.60
N LEU A 70 -18.87 -11.18 -6.88
CA LEU A 70 -18.18 -10.48 -7.98
C LEU A 70 -18.13 -8.96 -7.75
N LEU A 71 -19.24 -8.34 -7.34
CA LEU A 71 -19.28 -6.90 -7.03
C LEU A 71 -18.33 -6.52 -5.87
N ILE A 72 -18.17 -7.40 -4.90
CA ILE A 72 -17.22 -7.20 -3.78
C ILE A 72 -15.78 -7.39 -4.26
N LEU A 73 -15.49 -8.47 -4.99
CA LEU A 73 -14.15 -8.78 -5.53
C LEU A 73 -13.62 -7.68 -6.45
N ARG A 74 -14.47 -7.10 -7.30
CA ARG A 74 -14.11 -5.95 -8.15
C ARG A 74 -13.56 -4.78 -7.33
N ARG A 75 -14.13 -4.55 -6.14
CA ARG A 75 -13.72 -3.48 -5.22
C ARG A 75 -12.53 -3.89 -4.35
N ALA A 76 -12.23 -5.18 -4.22
CA ALA A 76 -11.14 -5.69 -3.38
C ALA A 76 -9.75 -5.42 -3.95
N PHE A 77 -9.62 -5.12 -5.26
CA PHE A 77 -8.31 -4.77 -5.84
C PHE A 77 -7.67 -3.55 -5.14
N HIS A 78 -6.40 -3.71 -4.79
CA HIS A 78 -5.54 -2.63 -4.27
C HIS A 78 -4.54 -2.20 -5.33
N LEU A 79 -4.72 -1.01 -5.89
CA LEU A 79 -3.88 -0.46 -6.97
C LEU A 79 -3.13 0.81 -6.54
N ASP A 80 -3.05 1.14 -5.26
CA ASP A 80 -2.25 2.27 -4.81
C ASP A 80 -0.80 1.85 -4.58
N LEU A 81 0.13 2.81 -4.69
CA LEU A 81 1.56 2.57 -4.41
C LEU A 81 1.78 2.43 -2.90
N ILE A 82 2.42 1.33 -2.50
CA ILE A 82 2.96 1.15 -1.14
C ILE A 82 4.40 1.63 -1.10
N ARG A 83 4.69 2.63 -0.26
CA ARG A 83 5.98 3.33 -0.32
C ARG A 83 7.04 2.75 0.61
N LYS A 84 6.65 2.18 1.74
CA LYS A 84 7.60 1.95 2.85
C LYS A 84 7.78 0.48 3.22
N ASP A 85 6.75 -0.33 3.08
CA ASP A 85 6.68 -1.66 3.68
C ASP A 85 6.71 -2.76 2.60
N LEU A 86 7.87 -3.44 2.46
CA LEU A 86 8.05 -4.54 1.52
C LEU A 86 7.18 -5.76 1.85
N GLU A 87 6.94 -6.01 3.14
CA GLU A 87 6.05 -7.09 3.58
C GLU A 87 4.61 -6.78 3.15
N LEU A 88 4.19 -5.52 3.29
CA LEU A 88 2.87 -5.08 2.84
C LEU A 88 2.71 -5.21 1.31
N ILE A 89 3.77 -4.97 0.52
CA ILE A 89 3.77 -5.22 -0.93
C ILE A 89 3.52 -6.70 -1.22
N SER A 90 4.21 -7.61 -0.53
CA SER A 90 3.99 -9.06 -0.66
C SER A 90 2.58 -9.48 -0.26
N ARG A 91 2.01 -8.88 0.81
CA ARG A 91 0.62 -9.10 1.22
C ARG A 91 -0.38 -8.65 0.15
N VAL A 92 -0.11 -7.53 -0.55
CA VAL A 92 -0.94 -7.09 -1.68
C VAL A 92 -0.85 -8.07 -2.85
N GLY A 93 0.33 -8.62 -3.13
CA GLY A 93 0.48 -9.68 -4.13
C GLY A 93 -0.35 -10.93 -3.79
N ALA A 94 -0.31 -11.38 -2.54
CA ALA A 94 -1.13 -12.50 -2.07
C ALA A 94 -2.63 -12.18 -2.15
N LEU A 95 -3.06 -10.95 -1.79
CA LEU A 95 -4.43 -10.48 -1.95
C LEU A 95 -4.88 -10.56 -3.43
N HIS A 96 -4.06 -10.09 -4.37
CA HIS A 96 -4.38 -10.16 -5.80
C HIS A 96 -4.56 -11.60 -6.27
N LEU A 97 -3.65 -12.51 -5.92
CA LEU A 97 -3.77 -13.92 -6.26
C LEU A 97 -5.05 -14.54 -5.68
N SER A 98 -5.36 -14.25 -4.41
CA SER A 98 -6.61 -14.73 -3.80
C SER A 98 -7.86 -14.20 -4.50
N ILE A 99 -7.86 -12.95 -4.97
CA ILE A 99 -8.97 -12.40 -5.76
C ILE A 99 -9.10 -13.16 -7.09
N LEU A 100 -8.00 -13.37 -7.82
CA LEU A 100 -8.02 -14.09 -9.10
C LEU A 100 -8.50 -15.53 -8.93
N ASN A 101 -8.04 -16.24 -7.90
CA ASN A 101 -8.49 -17.60 -7.60
C ASN A 101 -10.00 -17.68 -7.34
N LYS A 102 -10.56 -16.68 -6.65
CA LYS A 102 -12.01 -16.62 -6.41
C LYS A 102 -12.79 -16.30 -7.67
N ILE A 103 -12.28 -15.43 -8.54
CA ILE A 103 -12.88 -15.17 -9.84
C ILE A 103 -12.87 -16.44 -10.70
N LEU A 104 -11.77 -17.19 -10.69
CA LEU A 104 -11.65 -18.47 -11.40
C LEU A 104 -12.67 -19.48 -10.87
N LEU A 105 -12.78 -19.63 -9.56
CA LEU A 105 -13.78 -20.50 -8.92
C LEU A 105 -15.21 -20.14 -9.36
N ILE A 106 -15.57 -18.86 -9.33
CA ILE A 106 -16.90 -18.41 -9.78
C ILE A 106 -17.11 -18.77 -11.24
N ALA A 107 -16.11 -18.54 -12.10
CA ALA A 107 -16.19 -18.83 -13.52
C ALA A 107 -16.35 -20.33 -13.80
N GLU A 108 -15.67 -21.20 -13.05
CA GLU A 108 -15.86 -22.64 -13.12
C GLU A 108 -17.28 -23.04 -12.71
N LEU A 109 -17.79 -22.52 -11.59
CA LEU A 109 -19.14 -22.79 -11.09
C LEU A 109 -20.25 -22.29 -12.03
N THR A 110 -19.97 -21.26 -12.81
CA THR A 110 -20.93 -20.64 -13.75
C THR A 110 -20.67 -21.02 -15.21
N SER A 111 -19.65 -21.85 -15.48
CA SER A 111 -19.21 -22.25 -16.82
C SER A 111 -18.88 -21.07 -17.75
N ILE A 112 -18.27 -20.01 -17.21
CA ILE A 112 -17.86 -18.82 -17.96
C ILE A 112 -16.39 -18.94 -18.37
N ARG A 113 -16.08 -18.64 -19.62
CA ARG A 113 -14.69 -18.55 -20.08
C ARG A 113 -14.11 -17.16 -19.80
N LEU A 114 -12.98 -17.10 -19.09
CA LEU A 114 -12.30 -15.86 -18.74
C LEU A 114 -11.17 -15.54 -19.73
N THR A 115 -11.45 -14.77 -20.79
CA THR A 115 -10.44 -14.52 -21.82
C THR A 115 -9.38 -13.51 -21.38
N HIS A 116 -9.76 -12.58 -20.49
CA HIS A 116 -8.90 -11.50 -20.01
C HIS A 116 -8.12 -11.82 -18.73
N LEU A 117 -8.40 -12.95 -18.06
CA LEU A 117 -7.76 -13.30 -16.79
C LEU A 117 -6.23 -13.41 -16.87
N PRO A 118 -5.62 -14.08 -17.88
CA PRO A 118 -4.16 -14.21 -17.95
C PRO A 118 -3.45 -12.87 -18.08
N ILE A 119 -3.99 -11.96 -18.90
CA ILE A 119 -3.44 -10.60 -19.08
C ILE A 119 -3.52 -9.82 -17.77
N LEU A 120 -4.62 -9.95 -17.03
CA LEU A 120 -4.78 -9.29 -15.73
C LEU A 120 -3.77 -9.82 -14.70
N GLU A 121 -3.54 -11.14 -14.66
CA GLU A 121 -2.54 -11.76 -13.79
C GLU A 121 -1.13 -11.22 -14.06
N GLU A 122 -0.71 -11.19 -15.33
CA GLU A 122 0.58 -10.64 -15.74
C GLU A 122 0.73 -9.18 -15.31
N LEU A 123 -0.30 -8.36 -15.52
CA LEU A 123 -0.29 -6.95 -15.15
C LEU A 123 -0.20 -6.74 -13.63
N LEU A 124 -0.87 -7.58 -12.82
CA LEU A 124 -0.80 -7.54 -11.36
C LEU A 124 0.57 -7.99 -10.86
N SER A 125 1.15 -9.05 -11.43
CA SER A 125 2.50 -9.49 -11.14
C SER A 125 3.54 -8.40 -11.46
N ALA A 126 3.44 -7.80 -12.65
CA ALA A 126 4.26 -6.65 -13.05
C ALA A 126 4.10 -5.47 -12.09
N ARG A 127 2.88 -5.23 -11.58
CA ARG A 127 2.63 -4.19 -10.58
C ARG A 127 3.43 -4.42 -9.30
N ILE A 128 3.40 -5.64 -8.77
CA ILE A 128 4.14 -5.99 -7.55
C ILE A 128 5.64 -5.79 -7.77
N GLN A 129 6.16 -6.23 -8.92
CA GLN A 129 7.57 -6.04 -9.31
C GLN A 129 7.95 -4.55 -9.35
N LEU A 130 7.14 -3.71 -10.01
CA LEU A 130 7.38 -2.27 -10.09
C LEU A 130 7.35 -1.59 -8.70
N MET A 131 6.45 -2.01 -7.80
CA MET A 131 6.43 -1.48 -6.42
C MET A 131 7.68 -1.86 -5.64
N LYS A 132 8.20 -3.09 -5.81
CA LYS A 132 9.47 -3.52 -5.20
C LYS A 132 10.65 -2.71 -5.72
N GLN A 133 10.76 -2.57 -7.04
CA GLN A 133 11.81 -1.76 -7.69
C GLN A 133 11.79 -0.30 -7.21
N TRP A 134 10.61 0.29 -7.08
CA TRP A 134 10.46 1.64 -6.55
C TRP A 134 10.98 1.75 -5.11
N ASN A 135 10.63 0.79 -4.25
CA ASN A 135 11.06 0.75 -2.85
C ASN A 135 12.58 0.54 -2.73
N GLU A 136 13.14 -0.39 -3.50
CA GLU A 136 14.58 -0.65 -3.56
C GLU A 136 15.37 0.60 -4.00
N ALA A 137 14.93 1.27 -5.08
CA ALA A 137 15.54 2.52 -5.52
C ALA A 137 15.51 3.61 -4.44
N ARG A 138 14.41 3.70 -3.68
CA ARG A 138 14.30 4.60 -2.52
C ARG A 138 15.26 4.24 -1.39
N LEU A 139 15.31 2.97 -0.99
CA LEU A 139 16.19 2.52 0.08
C LEU A 139 17.66 2.71 -0.27
N LEU A 140 18.06 2.41 -1.51
CA LEU A 140 19.41 2.64 -1.99
C LEU A 140 19.81 4.11 -1.93
N PHE A 141 18.90 5.02 -2.31
CA PHE A 141 19.12 6.46 -2.20
C PHE A 141 19.27 6.88 -0.73
N GLU A 142 18.37 6.46 0.15
CA GLU A 142 18.40 6.79 1.57
C GLU A 142 19.68 6.28 2.26
N GLN A 143 20.10 5.05 1.96
CA GLN A 143 21.34 4.47 2.49
C GLN A 143 22.58 5.21 1.97
N THR A 144 22.62 5.53 0.68
CA THR A 144 23.75 6.24 0.06
C THR A 144 23.88 7.65 0.63
N LYS A 145 22.75 8.36 0.74
CA LYS A 145 22.68 9.69 1.34
C LYS A 145 23.16 9.65 2.78
N LYS A 146 22.61 8.76 3.61
CA LYS A 146 23.01 8.62 5.03
C LYS A 146 24.51 8.35 5.19
N LYS A 147 25.07 7.39 4.44
CA LYS A 147 26.51 7.06 4.49
C LYS A 147 27.42 8.23 4.10
N ARG A 148 26.93 9.13 3.24
CA ARG A 148 27.67 10.30 2.78
C ARG A 148 27.57 11.47 3.75
N ASP A 149 26.37 11.70 4.28
CA ASP A 149 26.12 12.69 5.33
C ASP A 149 26.95 12.37 6.59
N GLU A 150 27.06 11.08 6.98
CA GLU A 150 27.93 10.61 8.08
C GLU A 150 29.43 10.87 7.85
N LYS A 151 29.85 10.97 6.58
CA LYS A 151 31.23 11.28 6.19
C LYS A 151 31.47 12.78 5.99
N GLY A 152 30.46 13.63 6.24
CA GLY A 152 30.54 15.08 6.03
C GLY A 152 30.64 15.50 4.56
N ALA A 153 30.36 14.58 3.62
CA ALA A 153 30.47 14.83 2.19
C ALA A 153 29.09 14.70 1.54
N PRO A 154 28.36 15.81 1.25
CA PRO A 154 27.01 15.73 0.72
C PRO A 154 26.96 15.00 -0.63
N LEU A 155 25.81 14.39 -0.92
CA LEU A 155 25.57 13.75 -2.21
C LEU A 155 25.64 14.80 -3.34
N PRO A 156 26.41 14.58 -4.41
CA PRO A 156 26.47 15.54 -5.51
C PRO A 156 25.13 15.63 -6.25
N ASP A 157 24.82 16.81 -6.78
CA ASP A 157 23.53 17.12 -7.40
C ASP A 157 23.17 16.19 -8.56
N TRP A 158 24.15 15.82 -9.39
CA TRP A 158 23.93 14.92 -10.52
C TRP A 158 23.42 13.54 -10.04
N ALA A 159 23.97 13.02 -8.94
CA ALA A 159 23.56 11.72 -8.39
C ALA A 159 22.16 11.80 -7.79
N SER A 160 21.87 12.88 -7.05
CA SER A 160 20.52 13.13 -6.51
C SER A 160 19.45 13.18 -7.61
N LYS A 161 19.75 13.89 -8.71
CA LYS A 161 18.88 13.95 -9.90
C LYS A 161 18.68 12.58 -10.55
N GLU A 162 19.74 11.78 -10.66
CA GLU A 162 19.66 10.44 -11.25
C GLU A 162 18.75 9.50 -10.43
N TYR A 163 18.90 9.49 -9.10
CA TYR A 163 18.02 8.68 -8.24
C TYR A 163 16.56 9.13 -8.33
N LYS A 164 16.32 10.44 -8.35
CA LYS A 164 14.98 10.99 -8.50
C LYS A 164 14.36 10.62 -9.85
N SER A 165 15.13 10.76 -10.94
CA SER A 165 14.69 10.36 -12.28
C SER A 165 14.28 8.88 -12.32
N LYS A 166 15.09 7.98 -11.74
CA LYS A 166 14.74 6.55 -11.67
C LYS A 166 13.45 6.29 -10.89
N GLN A 167 13.22 7.01 -9.78
CA GLN A 167 11.99 6.88 -9.00
C GLN A 167 10.77 7.40 -9.78
N ASP A 168 10.93 8.51 -10.49
CA ASP A 168 9.88 9.11 -11.31
C ASP A 168 9.52 8.20 -12.49
N ASP A 169 10.53 7.62 -13.18
CA ASP A 169 10.33 6.65 -14.27
C ASP A 169 9.52 5.42 -13.83
N VAL A 170 9.86 4.86 -12.66
CA VAL A 170 9.11 3.72 -12.11
C VAL A 170 7.70 4.16 -11.66
N SER A 171 7.56 5.38 -11.13
CA SER A 171 6.26 5.94 -10.77
C SER A 171 5.33 6.07 -11.98
N ASP A 172 5.85 6.52 -13.12
CA ASP A 172 5.08 6.66 -14.35
C ASP A 172 4.69 5.29 -14.92
N LYS A 173 5.60 4.31 -14.90
CA LYS A 173 5.26 2.91 -15.24
C LYS A 173 4.15 2.35 -14.35
N LEU A 174 4.15 2.66 -13.05
CA LEU A 174 3.10 2.26 -12.11
C LEU A 174 1.73 2.89 -12.41
N LYS A 175 1.72 4.13 -12.92
CA LYS A 175 0.48 4.82 -13.35
C LYS A 175 -0.07 4.17 -14.63
N THR A 176 0.77 3.98 -15.65
CA THR A 176 0.36 3.30 -16.89
C THR A 176 -0.16 1.89 -16.61
N ASN A 177 0.57 1.12 -15.79
CA ASN A 177 0.14 -0.21 -15.36
C ASN A 177 -1.20 -0.19 -14.61
N ARG A 178 -1.45 0.82 -13.75
CA ARG A 178 -2.75 0.98 -13.07
C ARG A 178 -3.89 1.14 -14.07
N SER A 179 -3.74 2.02 -15.05
CA SER A 179 -4.78 2.23 -16.07
C SER A 179 -5.04 0.97 -16.88
N SER A 180 -3.99 0.23 -17.25
CA SER A 180 -4.14 -1.06 -17.95
C SER A 180 -4.88 -2.09 -17.08
N ILE A 181 -4.57 -2.18 -15.79
CA ILE A 181 -5.27 -3.08 -14.86
C ILE A 181 -6.74 -2.70 -14.75
N GLU A 182 -7.05 -1.41 -14.54
CA GLU A 182 -8.44 -0.94 -14.44
C GLU A 182 -9.25 -1.29 -15.70
N GLN A 183 -8.66 -1.15 -16.89
CA GLN A 183 -9.30 -1.55 -18.14
C GLN A 183 -9.53 -3.07 -18.24
N GLN A 184 -8.55 -3.89 -17.85
CA GLN A 184 -8.70 -5.36 -17.91
C GLN A 184 -9.68 -5.88 -16.85
N VAL A 185 -9.69 -5.28 -15.65
CA VAL A 185 -10.72 -5.53 -14.63
C VAL A 185 -12.10 -5.23 -15.20
N GLU A 186 -12.29 -4.07 -15.86
CA GLU A 186 -13.59 -3.74 -16.45
C GLU A 186 -14.06 -4.78 -17.46
N LYS A 187 -13.16 -5.17 -18.37
CA LYS A 187 -13.47 -6.18 -19.39
C LYS A 187 -13.82 -7.53 -18.77
N LEU A 188 -13.03 -8.00 -17.81
CA LEU A 188 -13.25 -9.26 -17.10
C LEU A 188 -14.61 -9.29 -16.39
N PHE A 189 -14.95 -8.23 -15.64
CA PHE A 189 -16.24 -8.17 -14.97
C PHE A 189 -17.42 -7.99 -15.93
N THR A 190 -17.21 -7.34 -17.08
CA THR A 190 -18.23 -7.26 -18.15
C THR A 190 -18.50 -8.64 -18.78
N GLU A 191 -17.46 -9.44 -19.02
CA GLU A 191 -17.62 -10.83 -19.50
C GLU A 191 -18.45 -11.65 -18.51
N LEU A 192 -18.08 -11.59 -17.22
CA LEU A 192 -18.76 -12.32 -16.15
C LEU A 192 -20.23 -11.92 -15.99
N SER A 193 -20.58 -10.65 -16.14
CA SER A 193 -21.97 -10.18 -16.02
C SER A 193 -22.86 -10.54 -17.21
N LYS A 194 -22.30 -10.62 -18.44
CA LYS A 194 -23.08 -10.91 -19.65
C LYS A 194 -23.54 -12.37 -19.71
N SER A 195 -22.68 -13.29 -19.30
CA SER A 195 -22.99 -14.72 -19.28
C SER A 195 -24.10 -15.10 -18.29
N SER A 196 -24.21 -14.39 -17.15
CA SER A 196 -25.30 -14.59 -16.19
C SER A 196 -26.68 -14.30 -16.81
N GLN A 197 -26.75 -13.45 -17.84
CA GLN A 197 -28.00 -13.10 -18.51
C GLN A 197 -28.39 -14.09 -19.62
N THR A 198 -27.42 -14.78 -20.23
CA THR A 198 -27.71 -15.67 -21.38
C THR A 198 -28.26 -17.04 -20.94
N GLN A 199 -27.94 -17.49 -19.73
CA GLN A 199 -28.45 -18.78 -19.22
C GLN A 199 -29.92 -18.76 -18.78
N SER A 200 -30.53 -17.58 -18.58
CA SER A 200 -31.93 -17.45 -18.13
C SER A 200 -32.96 -17.32 -19.25
N SER A 201 -32.54 -17.18 -20.51
CA SER A 201 -33.44 -16.84 -21.63
C SER A 201 -33.72 -17.95 -22.66
N ASP A 202 -33.17 -19.16 -22.52
CA ASP A 202 -33.25 -20.19 -23.57
C ASP A 202 -33.83 -21.55 -23.09
N VAL A 203 -35.02 -21.51 -22.49
CA VAL A 203 -35.90 -22.70 -22.43
C VAL A 203 -37.14 -22.40 -23.27
N THR A 204 -36.98 -22.55 -24.59
CA THR A 204 -38.14 -22.62 -25.50
C THR A 204 -38.65 -24.06 -25.45
N TYR A 205 -39.81 -24.27 -24.82
CA TYR A 205 -40.53 -25.53 -24.90
C TYR A 205 -41.00 -25.73 -26.34
N HIS A 206 -40.47 -26.75 -27.02
CA HIS A 206 -41.05 -27.33 -28.22
C HIS A 206 -41.72 -28.66 -27.88
#